data_AF-A0AA41VS53-F1
#
_entry.id   AF-A0AA41VS53-F1
#
_cell.length_a   1.000
_cell.length_b   1.000
_cell.length_c   1.000
_cell.angle_alpha   90.00
_cell.angle_beta   90.00
_cell.angle_gamma   90.00
#
_symmetry.space_group_name_H-M   'P 1'
#
loop_
_entity.id
_entity.type
_entity.pdbx_description
1 polymer ?
#
loop_
_entity_poly.entity_id
_entity_poly.type
_entity_poly.pdbx_seq_one_letter_code
_entity_poly.pdbx_strand_id
1 'polypeptide(L)'
;VWMHWNNGSAIEILDPTLNDTFSRDEVVRCIHVALLCVQENVADRRPSMPTVVQMLNSYSATNPDLPSAPGFFAGNATHMEPMSILGYSEEQASSNESILTEVIVADLYPR
;
A
#
# COMPACT_ATOMS: atom_id res chain seq x y z
N VAL A 1 7.62 1.38 -3.30
CA VAL A 1 7.26 2.81 -3.41
C VAL A 1 7.71 3.62 -2.20
N TRP A 2 7.10 3.46 -1.01
CA TRP A 2 7.46 4.24 0.19
C TRP A 2 8.97 4.28 0.48
N MET A 3 9.64 3.12 0.50
CA MET A 3 11.07 3.04 0.79
C MET A 3 11.92 3.84 -0.21
N HIS A 4 11.63 3.75 -1.51
CA HIS A 4 12.33 4.54 -2.53
C HIS A 4 12.06 6.04 -2.36
N TRP A 5 10.82 6.43 -2.05
CA TRP A 5 10.51 7.83 -1.77
C TRP A 5 11.27 8.36 -0.55
N ASN A 6 11.26 7.60 0.56
CA ASN A 6 11.96 7.93 1.80
C ASN A 6 13.50 7.97 1.63
N ASN A 7 14.05 7.14 0.76
CA ASN A 7 15.49 7.08 0.50
C ASN A 7 15.95 8.07 -0.59
N GLY A 8 15.05 8.91 -1.12
CA GLY A 8 15.37 9.86 -2.20
C GLY A 8 15.58 9.20 -3.57
N SER A 9 15.27 7.91 -3.71
CA SER A 9 15.40 7.14 -4.95
C SER A 9 14.06 6.90 -5.66
N ALA A 10 13.11 7.83 -5.48
CA ALA A 10 11.74 7.73 -6.01
C ALA A 10 11.67 7.48 -7.53
N ILE A 11 12.66 7.91 -8.31
CA ILE A 11 12.71 7.72 -9.77
C ILE A 11 12.93 6.26 -10.17
N GLU A 12 13.53 5.44 -9.30
CA GLU A 12 13.82 4.03 -9.59
C GLU A 12 12.56 3.16 -9.74
N ILE A 13 11.41 3.65 -9.28
CA ILE A 13 10.14 2.91 -9.38
C ILE A 13 9.41 3.16 -10.70
N LEU A 14 9.92 4.07 -11.54
CA LEU A 14 9.28 4.41 -12.80
C LEU A 14 9.29 3.24 -13.78
N ASP A 15 8.26 3.18 -14.61
CA ASP A 15 8.18 2.21 -15.69
C ASP A 15 9.33 2.47 -16.69
N PRO A 16 10.17 1.46 -17.01
CA PRO A 16 11.26 1.61 -17.98
C PRO A 16 10.80 2.06 -19.37
N THR A 17 9.54 1.81 -19.73
CA THR A 17 8.96 2.24 -21.02
C THR A 17 8.79 3.75 -21.15
N LEU A 18 8.87 4.51 -20.05
CA LEU A 18 8.84 5.98 -20.07
C LEU A 18 10.08 6.58 -20.75
N ASN A 19 11.16 5.81 -20.93
CA ASN A 19 12.32 6.13 -21.77
C ASN A 19 12.83 7.59 -21.62
N ASP A 20 12.97 8.05 -20.37
CA ASP A 20 13.42 9.40 -20.00
C ASP A 20 12.60 10.57 -20.57
N THR A 21 11.37 10.33 -20.98
CA THR A 21 10.45 11.37 -21.51
C THR A 21 9.74 12.19 -20.43
N PHE A 22 10.18 12.10 -19.16
CA PHE A 22 9.50 12.69 -18.01
C PHE A 22 10.33 13.79 -17.34
N SER A 23 9.65 14.73 -16.69
CA SER A 23 10.28 15.66 -15.76
C SER A 23 10.47 15.00 -14.40
N ARG A 24 11.71 15.02 -13.89
CA ARG A 24 12.04 14.48 -12.56
C ARG A 24 11.21 15.14 -11.45
N ASP A 25 11.03 16.46 -11.52
CA ASP A 25 10.29 17.22 -10.51
C ASP A 25 8.80 16.88 -10.51
N GLU A 26 8.23 16.66 -11.70
CA GLU A 26 6.83 16.25 -11.83
C GLU A 26 6.61 14.85 -11.28
N VAL A 27 7.52 13.91 -11.56
CA VAL A 27 7.46 12.56 -11.00
C VAL A 27 7.54 12.58 -9.49
N VAL A 28 8.53 13.27 -8.91
CA VAL A 28 8.71 13.32 -7.46
C VAL A 28 7.48 13.93 -6.78
N ARG A 29 6.91 14.98 -7.38
CA ARG A 29 5.67 15.60 -6.93
C ARG A 29 4.48 14.67 -7.01
N CYS A 30 4.28 13.99 -8.14
CA CYS A 30 3.20 13.02 -8.33
C CYS A 30 3.25 11.90 -7.29
N ILE A 31 4.45 11.36 -7.04
CA ILE A 31 4.64 10.32 -6.02
C ILE A 31 4.32 10.86 -4.61
N HIS A 32 4.80 12.05 -4.28
CA HIS A 32 4.53 12.69 -2.99
C HIS A 32 3.02 12.90 -2.75
N VAL A 33 2.31 13.44 -3.74
CA VAL A 33 0.85 13.65 -3.69
C VAL A 33 0.12 12.31 -3.56
N ALA A 34 0.51 11.29 -4.33
CA ALA A 34 -0.08 9.96 -4.24
C ALA A 34 0.09 9.35 -2.84
N LEU A 35 1.27 9.52 -2.23
CA LEU A 35 1.54 9.04 -0.87
C LEU A 35 0.72 9.77 0.20
N LEU A 36 0.38 11.04 0.01
CA LEU A 36 -0.55 11.77 0.89
C LEU A 36 -2.00 11.29 0.73
N CYS A 37 -2.42 10.95 -0.49
CA CYS A 37 -3.79 10.50 -0.77
C CYS A 37 -4.13 9.12 -0.15
N VAL A 38 -3.12 8.30 0.13
CA VAL A 38 -3.28 6.94 0.66
C VAL A 38 -2.95 6.82 2.15
N GLN A 39 -2.80 7.94 2.86
CA GLN A 39 -2.53 7.95 4.30
C GLN A 39 -3.64 7.27 5.10
N GLU A 40 -3.29 6.47 6.10
CA GLU A 40 -4.28 5.75 6.91
C GLU A 40 -5.22 6.71 7.66
N ASN A 41 -4.66 7.77 8.27
CA ASN A 41 -5.44 8.83 8.88
C ASN A 41 -6.07 9.71 7.78
N VAL A 42 -7.39 9.62 7.62
CA VAL A 42 -8.14 10.35 6.61
C VAL A 42 -8.34 11.82 6.98
N ALA A 43 -8.67 12.11 8.23
CA ALA A 43 -9.24 13.39 8.65
C ALA A 43 -8.28 14.57 8.46
N ASP A 44 -7.00 14.37 8.76
CA ASP A 44 -6.02 15.46 8.81
C ASP A 44 -4.89 15.33 7.79
N ARG A 45 -4.71 14.15 7.17
CA ARG A 45 -3.53 13.87 6.34
C ARG A 45 -3.84 13.68 4.86
N ARG A 46 -5.09 13.36 4.50
CA ARG A 46 -5.47 13.22 3.09
C ARG A 46 -5.87 14.57 2.50
N PRO A 47 -5.23 15.04 1.43
CA PRO A 47 -5.56 16.32 0.81
C PRO A 47 -6.95 16.25 0.14
N SER A 48 -7.66 17.37 0.18
CA SER A 48 -8.87 17.54 -0.61
C SER A 48 -8.55 17.57 -2.11
N MET A 49 -9.50 17.22 -2.98
CA MET A 49 -9.27 17.25 -4.43
C MET A 49 -8.79 18.62 -4.97
N PRO A 50 -9.36 19.77 -4.54
CA PRO A 50 -8.81 21.08 -4.91
C PRO A 50 -7.35 21.26 -4.50
N THR A 51 -6.98 20.79 -3.30
CA THR A 51 -5.59 20.80 -2.82
C THR A 51 -4.70 19.95 -3.71
N VAL A 52 -5.13 18.72 -4.07
CA VAL A 52 -4.39 17.84 -5.00
C VAL A 52 -4.12 18.54 -6.33
N VAL A 53 -5.14 19.17 -6.93
CA VAL A 53 -5.00 19.90 -8.20
C VAL A 53 -4.03 21.09 -8.05
N GLN A 54 -4.11 21.82 -6.94
CA GLN A 54 -3.19 22.91 -6.65
C GLN A 54 -1.74 22.40 -6.51
N MET A 55 -1.54 21.31 -5.76
CA MET A 55 -0.22 20.72 -5.53
C MET A 55 0.41 20.28 -6.86
N LEU A 56 -0.34 19.59 -7.72
CA LEU A 56 0.16 19.11 -9.02
C LEU A 56 0.53 20.26 -9.96
N ASN A 57 -0.26 21.35 -9.99
CA ASN A 57 -0.04 22.50 -10.87
C ASN A 57 1.03 23.50 -10.37
N SER A 58 1.41 23.45 -9.09
CA SER A 58 2.29 24.46 -8.49
C SER A 58 3.75 23.99 -8.44
N TYR A 59 4.68 24.74 -9.05
CA TYR A 59 6.12 24.47 -8.96
C TYR A 59 6.77 24.94 -7.65
N SER A 60 6.06 25.75 -6.85
CA SER A 60 6.62 26.46 -5.69
C SER A 60 5.69 26.46 -4.47
N ALA A 61 4.60 25.69 -4.47
CA ALA A 61 3.78 25.59 -3.27
C ALA A 61 4.54 24.74 -2.25
N THR A 62 4.90 25.36 -1.13
CA THR A 62 5.32 24.67 0.10
C THR A 62 4.26 23.61 0.40
N ASN A 63 4.50 22.36 -0.02
CA ASN A 63 3.63 21.24 0.33
C ASN A 63 3.83 21.02 1.83
N PRO A 64 2.88 21.41 2.68
CA PRO A 64 3.16 21.58 4.09
C PRO A 64 3.35 20.25 4.82
N ASP A 65 2.86 19.14 4.24
CA ASP A 65 2.84 17.84 4.89
C ASP A 65 3.76 16.83 4.22
N LEU A 66 4.61 16.20 5.04
CA LEU A 66 5.33 15.00 4.62
C LEU A 66 4.41 13.79 4.77
N PRO A 67 4.31 12.94 3.74
CA PRO A 67 3.77 11.60 3.87
C PRO A 67 4.31 10.90 5.12
N SER A 68 3.45 10.21 5.85
CA SER A 68 3.87 9.29 6.92
C SER A 68 4.04 7.88 6.37
N ALA A 69 4.85 7.08 7.06
CA ALA A 69 5.06 5.70 6.69
C ALA A 69 3.72 4.95 6.65
N PRO A 70 3.47 4.10 5.63
CA PRO A 70 2.26 3.30 5.58
C PRO A 70 2.08 2.50 6.87
N GLY A 71 0.84 2.31 7.34
CA GLY A 71 0.54 1.67 8.64
C GLY A 71 1.18 0.29 8.83
N PHE A 72 1.42 -0.46 7.75
CA PHE A 72 2.12 -1.76 7.83
C PHE A 72 3.59 -1.64 8.24
N PHE A 73 4.23 -0.48 8.08
CA PHE A 73 5.58 -0.20 8.58
C PHE A 73 5.60 0.15 10.08
N ALA A 74 4.45 0.41 10.71
CA ALA A 74 4.40 0.71 12.14
C ALA A 74 4.41 -0.57 13.01
N GLY A 75 4.11 -1.73 12.43
CA GLY A 75 3.90 -2.99 13.15
C GLY A 75 5.10 -3.93 13.27
N ASN A 76 6.27 -3.59 12.71
CA ASN A 76 7.43 -4.49 12.67
C ASN A 76 8.48 -4.24 13.78
N ALA A 77 8.21 -3.33 14.72
CA ALA A 77 9.04 -3.14 15.92
C ALA A 77 8.56 -3.95 17.14
N THR A 78 7.41 -4.63 17.06
CA THR A 78 6.92 -5.51 18.14
C THR A 78 6.65 -6.89 17.60
N HIS A 79 7.63 -7.78 17.83
CA HIS A 79 7.45 -9.22 17.98
C HIS A 79 6.73 -9.94 16.83
N MET A 80 7.50 -10.46 15.86
CA MET A 80 7.09 -11.64 15.11
C MET A 80 6.95 -12.81 16.10
N GLU A 81 5.78 -12.96 16.73
CA GLU A 81 5.39 -14.26 17.26
C GLU A 81 5.10 -15.17 16.06
N PRO A 82 5.74 -16.35 15.97
CA PRO A 82 5.26 -17.35 15.04
C PRO A 82 3.80 -17.64 15.42
N MET A 83 2.90 -17.62 14.44
CA MET A 83 1.51 -17.99 14.63
C MET A 83 1.49 -19.41 15.20
N SER A 84 1.31 -19.53 16.51
CA SER A 84 1.25 -20.80 17.19
C SER A 84 -0.06 -21.46 16.78
N ILE A 85 0.06 -22.45 15.89
CA ILE A 85 -1.03 -23.36 15.55
C ILE A 85 -1.49 -23.98 16.86
N LEU A 86 -2.69 -23.62 17.29
CA LEU A 86 -3.30 -24.16 18.49
C LEU A 86 -3.52 -25.67 18.28
N GLY A 87 -2.69 -26.46 18.95
CA GLY A 87 -2.87 -27.85 19.32
C GLY A 87 -3.60 -28.76 18.34
N TYR A 88 -2.84 -29.54 17.58
CA TYR A 88 -3.26 -30.90 17.25
C TYR A 88 -2.16 -31.87 17.68
N SER A 89 -2.44 -32.62 18.74
CA SER A 89 -1.64 -33.80 19.10
C SER A 89 -1.68 -34.78 17.94
N GLU A 90 -0.51 -35.30 17.57
CA GLU A 90 -0.35 -36.38 16.62
C GLU A 90 -0.91 -37.67 17.21
N GLU A 91 -1.90 -38.26 16.55
CA GLU A 91 -2.04 -39.71 16.54
C GLU A 91 -2.50 -40.23 15.17
N GLN A 92 -1.47 -40.70 14.45
CA GLN A 92 -1.42 -41.89 13.58
C GLN A 92 -2.38 -41.96 12.37
N ALA A 93 -1.76 -41.73 11.21
CA ALA A 93 -1.93 -42.35 9.89
C ALA A 93 -3.16 -43.26 9.64
N SER A 94 -3.94 -42.93 8.60
CA SER A 94 -4.24 -43.86 7.51
C SER A 94 -4.93 -43.17 6.34
N SER A 95 -4.25 -43.21 5.18
CA SER A 95 -4.76 -43.45 3.83
C SER A 95 -5.98 -42.66 3.30
N ASN A 96 -5.69 -41.86 2.26
CA ASN A 96 -6.54 -41.39 1.15
C ASN A 96 -7.98 -40.94 1.45
N GLU A 97 -8.28 -39.66 1.20
CA GLU A 97 -9.14 -39.23 0.09
C GLU A 97 -9.25 -37.69 0.01
N SER A 98 -9.55 -37.22 -1.19
CA SER A 98 -9.65 -35.83 -1.67
C SER A 98 -10.38 -34.88 -0.71
N ILE A 99 -9.76 -33.75 -0.35
CA ILE A 99 -10.50 -32.63 0.27
C ILE A 99 -10.82 -31.62 -0.84
N LEU A 100 -12.07 -31.70 -1.30
CA LEU A 100 -12.71 -30.74 -2.20
C LEU A 100 -12.56 -29.32 -1.64
N THR A 101 -12.04 -28.40 -2.45
CA THR A 101 -12.18 -26.97 -2.19
C THR A 101 -13.64 -26.60 -2.38
N GLU A 102 -14.37 -26.36 -1.29
CA GLU A 102 -15.71 -25.80 -1.38
C GLU A 102 -15.64 -24.37 -1.93
N VAL A 103 -16.23 -24.19 -3.11
CA VAL A 103 -16.54 -22.91 -3.72
C VAL A 103 -17.77 -22.37 -3.00
N ILE A 104 -17.61 -21.26 -2.27
CA ILE A 104 -18.75 -20.51 -1.72
C ILE A 104 -19.47 -19.79 -2.86
N VAL A 105 -20.58 -20.36 -3.32
CA VAL A 105 -21.55 -19.68 -4.19
C VAL A 105 -22.36 -18.74 -3.30
N ALA A 106 -22.23 -17.43 -3.53
CA ALA A 106 -23.12 -16.44 -2.94
C ALA A 106 -24.46 -16.47 -3.70
N ASP A 107 -25.51 -16.96 -3.05
CA ASP A 107 -26.87 -16.84 -3.58
C ASP A 107 -27.34 -15.38 -3.53
N LEU A 108 -27.36 -14.76 -4.71
CA LEU A 108 -28.21 -13.63 -5.04
C LEU A 108 -29.68 -14.10 -4.95
N TYR A 109 -30.50 -13.44 -4.13
CA TYR A 109 -31.95 -13.54 -4.25
C TYR A 109 -32.56 -12.18 -4.58
N PRO A 110 -33.28 -12.05 -5.71
CA PRO A 110 -34.18 -10.93 -5.97
C PRO A 110 -35.65 -11.30 -5.76
N ARG A 111 -36.38 -10.33 -5.20
CA ARG A 111 -37.84 -10.13 -5.08
C ARG A 111 -38.65 -10.96 -4.08
#